data_AF-A0A212DBA0-F1
#
_entry.id   AF-A0A212DBA0-F1
#
_cell.length_a   1.000
_cell.length_b   1.000
_cell.length_c   1.000
_cell.angle_alpha   90.00
_cell.angle_beta   90.00
_cell.angle_gamma   90.00
#
_symmetry.space_group_name_H-M   'P 1'
#
loop_
_entity.id
_entity.type
_entity.pdbx_description
1 polymer ?
#
loop_
_entity_poly.entity_id
_entity_poly.type
_entity_poly.pdbx_seq_one_letter_code
_entity_poly.pdbx_strand_id
1 'polypeptide(L)'
;MAAAAVDSAMEVVPALVEEAAPEAAGLSCLVNLPGEVLEYILCSGSLTAADIGRVSSTCRRLRELCQGSGKVWKEQFRVRWPSLMKHYSPTDYVNWLEEYKVRQKAGLEARKIVASFSKRFFSEHVPCNGFSDIENLEGPEIFFEDELVCILNMEGRKALTWKYYAKKILYYLRQQKILNNLKAFLQQPDDYESYLEGAVYIDQYCNPLSDISLKDIQAQIDSIVELVCKTLRGINSRHPSLAFKAGESSMIMEIELQSQVLDAMNHVLYDQLKFKGNRMDYYNALNLYMHQVLIRRTGIPISMSLL
;
A
#
# COMPACT_ATOMS: atom_id res chain seq x y z
N MET A 1 47.76 -26.41 85.23
CA MET A 1 47.27 -26.13 83.86
C MET A 1 47.30 -27.44 83.09
N ALA A 2 46.16 -27.82 82.53
CA ALA A 2 45.98 -29.05 81.78
C ALA A 2 46.63 -28.97 80.39
N ALA A 3 47.23 -30.07 79.93
CA ALA A 3 46.88 -30.75 78.68
C ALA A 3 47.75 -32.02 78.53
N ALA A 4 47.09 -33.13 78.24
CA ALA A 4 47.64 -34.46 78.02
C ALA A 4 47.11 -35.02 76.68
N ALA A 5 47.73 -36.11 76.23
CA ALA A 5 47.41 -37.04 75.12
C ALA A 5 47.88 -36.59 73.72
N VAL A 6 48.82 -37.25 73.01
CA VAL A 6 49.12 -38.67 72.64
C VAL A 6 48.50 -39.08 71.29
N ASP A 7 49.41 -39.46 70.37
CA ASP A 7 49.37 -40.34 69.18
C ASP A 7 48.24 -40.26 68.13
N SER A 8 48.60 -40.30 66.83
CA SER A 8 48.77 -41.59 66.11
C SER A 8 48.92 -41.43 64.58
N ALA A 9 49.70 -42.37 64.01
CA ALA A 9 49.57 -43.06 62.72
C ALA A 9 49.81 -42.33 61.37
N MET A 10 50.92 -42.76 60.76
CA MET A 10 51.17 -42.87 59.31
C MET A 10 50.14 -43.82 58.67
N GLU A 11 49.54 -43.45 57.53
CA GLU A 11 49.25 -44.45 56.48
C GLU A 11 49.03 -43.83 55.09
N VAL A 12 49.62 -44.51 54.11
CA VAL A 12 49.80 -44.13 52.72
C VAL A 12 48.57 -44.56 51.90
N VAL A 13 48.22 -43.69 50.96
CA VAL A 13 47.18 -43.78 49.92
C VAL A 13 47.07 -45.17 49.26
N PRO A 14 45.85 -45.70 49.09
CA PRO A 14 45.49 -46.53 47.95
C PRO A 14 44.65 -45.75 46.93
N ALA A 15 45.02 -45.90 45.67
CA ALA A 15 44.35 -45.35 44.51
C ALA A 15 42.90 -45.85 44.42
N LEU A 16 41.95 -44.91 44.42
CA LEU A 16 40.57 -45.18 44.01
C LEU A 16 40.38 -44.71 42.58
N VAL A 17 40.43 -45.72 41.73
CA VAL A 17 39.78 -45.90 40.43
C VAL A 17 38.90 -44.72 40.01
N GLU A 18 39.30 -44.14 38.89
CA GLU A 18 38.57 -43.22 38.04
C GLU A 18 37.19 -43.81 37.69
N GLU A 19 36.16 -43.48 38.48
CA GLU A 19 34.78 -43.67 38.04
C GLU A 19 34.54 -42.71 36.88
N ALA A 20 34.54 -43.26 35.67
CA ALA A 20 34.05 -42.61 34.48
C ALA A 20 32.64 -42.06 34.76
N ALA A 21 32.54 -40.73 34.85
CA ALA A 21 31.27 -40.05 34.84
C ALA A 21 30.48 -40.53 33.60
N PRO A 22 29.19 -40.83 33.73
CA PRO A 22 28.40 -41.26 32.59
C PRO A 22 28.44 -40.12 31.56
N GLU A 23 28.80 -40.45 30.32
CA GLU A 23 28.60 -39.58 29.17
C GLU A 23 27.20 -38.99 29.29
N ALA A 24 27.12 -37.67 29.40
CA ALA A 24 25.86 -36.94 29.36
C ALA A 24 25.27 -37.10 27.95
N ALA A 25 24.63 -38.24 27.70
CA ALA A 25 23.69 -38.39 26.61
C ALA A 25 22.57 -37.37 26.84
N GLY A 26 22.48 -36.39 25.94
CA GLY A 26 21.25 -35.65 25.72
C GLY A 26 21.03 -34.41 26.59
N LEU A 27 21.65 -33.30 26.19
CA LEU A 27 20.91 -32.05 26.12
C LEU A 27 20.90 -31.64 24.65
N SER A 28 19.75 -31.81 23.99
CA SER A 28 19.47 -31.25 22.68
C SER A 28 19.51 -29.73 22.79
N CYS A 29 20.71 -29.16 22.77
CA CYS A 29 20.88 -27.72 22.90
C CYS A 29 20.29 -27.07 21.65
N LEU A 30 19.47 -26.02 21.83
CA LEU A 30 18.82 -25.31 20.72
C LEU A 30 19.83 -24.95 19.63
N VAL A 31 21.01 -24.48 20.03
CA VAL A 31 22.11 -24.11 19.13
C VAL A 31 22.77 -25.29 18.41
N ASN A 32 22.39 -26.54 18.67
CA ASN A 32 22.86 -27.74 17.94
C ASN A 32 21.93 -28.13 16.79
N LEU A 33 20.71 -27.57 16.72
CA LEU A 33 19.79 -27.81 15.62
C LEU A 33 20.35 -27.26 14.29
N PRO A 34 20.01 -27.82 13.13
CA PRO A 34 20.36 -27.26 11.83
C PRO A 34 19.87 -25.81 11.66
N GLY A 35 20.57 -25.02 10.84
CA GLY A 35 20.25 -23.60 10.63
C GLY A 35 18.82 -23.39 10.12
N GLU A 36 18.37 -24.25 9.22
CA GLU A 36 17.03 -24.23 8.60
C GLU A 36 15.93 -24.47 9.65
N VAL A 37 16.18 -25.37 10.61
CA VAL A 37 15.25 -25.65 11.70
C VAL A 37 15.17 -24.46 12.65
N LEU A 38 16.32 -23.85 12.97
CA LEU A 38 16.36 -22.64 13.78
C LEU A 38 15.65 -21.47 13.08
N GLU A 39 15.88 -21.26 11.79
CA GLU A 39 15.16 -20.25 11.02
C GLU A 39 13.66 -20.50 11.02
N TYR A 40 13.22 -21.75 10.85
CA TYR A 40 11.81 -22.11 10.89
C TYR A 40 11.18 -21.80 12.25
N ILE A 41 11.86 -22.13 13.36
CA ILE A 41 11.42 -21.79 14.72
C ILE A 41 11.30 -20.27 14.88
N LEU A 42 12.30 -19.51 14.42
CA LEU A 42 12.32 -18.05 14.51
C LEU A 42 11.25 -17.38 13.61
N CYS A 43 10.84 -18.05 12.54
CA CYS A 43 9.80 -17.62 11.62
C CYS A 43 8.37 -18.08 12.02
N SER A 44 8.21 -18.80 13.13
CA SER A 44 6.93 -19.42 13.53
C SER A 44 5.78 -18.44 13.87
N GLY A 45 6.02 -17.11 13.81
CA GLY A 45 5.02 -16.07 14.08
C GLY A 45 4.68 -15.86 15.57
N SER A 46 5.16 -16.73 16.46
CA SER A 46 4.98 -16.63 17.92
C SER A 46 5.93 -15.64 18.60
N LEU A 47 7.06 -15.33 17.96
CA LEU A 47 8.09 -14.44 18.48
C LEU A 47 7.91 -13.02 17.95
N THR A 48 7.99 -12.03 18.84
CA THR A 48 7.98 -10.62 18.45
C THR A 48 9.36 -10.17 17.97
N ALA A 49 9.44 -9.05 17.25
CA ALA A 49 10.74 -8.47 16.89
C ALA A 49 11.64 -8.16 18.09
N ALA A 50 11.08 -7.88 19.28
CA ALA A 50 11.87 -7.72 20.49
C ALA A 50 12.50 -9.04 20.93
N ASP A 51 11.77 -10.15 20.80
CA ASP A 51 12.28 -11.49 21.11
C ASP A 51 13.37 -11.89 20.12
N ILE A 52 13.19 -11.62 18.82
CA ILE A 52 14.23 -11.82 17.80
C ILE A 52 15.49 -11.01 18.12
N GLY A 53 15.32 -9.76 18.55
CA GLY A 53 16.42 -8.90 19.01
C GLY A 53 17.18 -9.54 20.17
N ARG A 54 16.47 -10.00 21.21
CA ARG A 54 17.08 -10.68 22.37
C ARG A 54 17.79 -11.97 21.96
N VAL A 55 17.18 -12.79 21.11
CA VAL A 55 17.78 -14.02 20.57
C VAL A 55 19.10 -13.71 19.85
N SER A 56 19.14 -12.66 19.03
CA SER A 56 20.35 -12.25 18.31
C SER A 56 21.49 -11.77 19.23
N SER A 57 21.16 -11.38 20.47
CA SER A 57 22.13 -10.98 21.48
C SER A 57 22.74 -12.15 22.26
N THR A 58 22.18 -13.35 22.17
CA THR A 58 22.61 -14.50 22.99
C THR A 58 23.93 -15.11 22.56
N CYS A 59 24.11 -15.41 21.27
CA CYS A 59 25.32 -16.04 20.74
C CYS A 59 25.57 -15.68 19.28
N ARG A 60 26.80 -15.92 18.80
CA ARG A 60 27.23 -15.60 17.42
C ARG A 60 26.38 -16.31 16.37
N ARG A 61 26.11 -17.61 16.56
CA ARG A 61 25.30 -18.41 15.63
C ARG A 61 23.87 -17.87 15.47
N LEU A 62 23.21 -17.54 16.58
CA LEU A 62 21.85 -16.98 16.54
C LEU A 62 21.85 -15.54 16.00
N ARG A 63 22.91 -14.77 16.23
CA ARG A 63 23.10 -13.46 15.60
C ARG A 63 23.23 -13.58 14.08
N GLU A 64 23.98 -14.58 13.59
CA GLU A 64 24.16 -14.83 12.16
C GLU A 64 22.85 -15.25 11.48
N LEU A 65 21.99 -16.03 12.14
CA LEU A 65 20.65 -16.36 11.62
C LEU A 65 19.70 -15.15 11.62
N CYS A 66 19.85 -14.24 12.58
CA CYS A 66 19.08 -12.99 12.67
C CYS A 66 19.72 -11.81 11.91
N GLN A 67 20.55 -12.08 10.90
CA GLN A 67 21.15 -11.04 10.06
C GLN A 67 20.08 -10.16 9.39
N GLY A 68 20.42 -8.90 9.15
CA GLY A 68 19.46 -7.90 8.68
C GLY A 68 18.85 -8.19 7.31
N SER A 69 19.62 -8.76 6.38
CA SER A 69 19.13 -9.25 5.07
C SER A 69 18.57 -10.67 5.11
N GLY A 70 18.55 -11.30 6.29
CA GLY A 70 18.14 -12.68 6.48
C GLY A 70 16.62 -12.89 6.42
N LYS A 71 16.23 -14.15 6.27
CA LYS A 71 14.83 -14.59 6.14
C LYS A 71 13.97 -14.26 7.37
N VAL A 72 14.58 -14.27 8.57
CA VAL A 72 13.87 -14.00 9.83
C VAL A 72 13.26 -12.59 9.85
N TRP A 73 14.03 -11.56 9.52
CA TRP A 73 13.52 -10.18 9.51
C TRP A 73 12.56 -9.92 8.35
N LYS A 74 12.78 -10.55 7.19
CA LYS A 74 11.82 -10.53 6.08
C LYS A 74 10.46 -11.08 6.51
N GLU A 75 10.45 -12.21 7.21
CA GLU A 75 9.24 -12.84 7.68
C GLU A 75 8.54 -12.01 8.76
N GLN A 76 9.29 -11.45 9.72
CA GLN A 76 8.76 -10.53 10.73
C GLN A 76 8.11 -9.30 10.09
N PHE A 77 8.74 -8.73 9.07
CA PHE A 77 8.18 -7.61 8.32
C PHE A 77 6.90 -8.03 7.56
N ARG A 78 6.93 -9.18 6.87
CA ARG A 78 5.80 -9.72 6.11
C ARG A 78 4.58 -10.01 6.97
N VAL A 79 4.78 -10.63 8.14
CA VAL A 79 3.69 -10.97 9.07
C VAL A 79 3.06 -9.72 9.64
N ARG A 80 3.88 -8.70 9.97
CA ARG A 80 3.40 -7.48 10.60
C ARG A 80 2.77 -6.48 9.63
N TRP A 81 3.33 -6.35 8.44
CA TRP A 81 2.89 -5.39 7.40
C TRP A 81 2.78 -6.07 6.02
N PRO A 82 1.84 -7.00 5.84
CA PRO A 82 1.71 -7.76 4.59
C PRO A 82 1.39 -6.87 3.37
N SER A 83 0.68 -5.76 3.58
CA SER A 83 0.34 -4.75 2.57
C SER A 83 1.56 -4.14 1.89
N LEU A 84 2.68 -4.02 2.61
CA LEU A 84 3.89 -3.38 2.11
C LEU A 84 4.73 -4.29 1.20
N MET A 85 4.51 -5.61 1.28
CA MET A 85 5.31 -6.58 0.51
C MET A 85 5.18 -6.42 -1.00
N LYS A 86 4.06 -5.86 -1.49
CA LYS A 86 3.84 -5.58 -2.91
C LYS A 86 4.82 -4.56 -3.51
N HIS A 87 5.53 -3.81 -2.67
CA HIS A 87 6.49 -2.79 -3.09
C HIS A 87 7.92 -3.31 -3.25
N TYR A 88 8.17 -4.59 -2.93
CA TYR A 88 9.50 -5.19 -3.00
C TYR A 88 9.53 -6.28 -4.07
N SER A 89 10.54 -6.27 -4.93
CA SER A 89 10.79 -7.37 -5.86
C SER A 89 11.49 -8.54 -5.15
N PRO A 90 11.25 -9.80 -5.54
CA PRO A 90 12.03 -10.94 -5.06
C PRO A 90 13.54 -10.82 -5.32
N THR A 91 13.94 -10.02 -6.31
CA THR A 91 15.33 -9.81 -6.72
C THR A 91 16.05 -8.71 -5.94
N ASP A 92 15.32 -7.90 -5.17
CA ASP A 92 15.91 -6.74 -4.50
C ASP A 92 16.72 -7.19 -3.28
N TYR A 93 17.95 -6.69 -3.20
CA TYR A 93 18.72 -6.81 -1.97
C TYR A 93 18.21 -5.80 -0.96
N VAL A 94 17.53 -6.30 0.08
CA VAL A 94 16.88 -5.47 1.12
C VAL A 94 17.41 -5.86 2.50
N ASN A 95 17.83 -4.87 3.27
CA ASN A 95 18.12 -5.05 4.68
C ASN A 95 16.82 -4.93 5.49
N TRP A 96 16.14 -6.06 5.68
CA TRP A 96 14.84 -6.15 6.35
C TRP A 96 14.86 -5.66 7.80
N LEU A 97 15.97 -5.76 8.52
CA LEU A 97 16.10 -5.19 9.86
C LEU A 97 16.03 -3.65 9.82
N GLU A 98 16.75 -3.02 8.89
CA GLU A 98 16.72 -1.56 8.75
C GLU A 98 15.36 -1.09 8.22
N GLU A 99 14.79 -1.77 7.23
CA GLU A 99 13.42 -1.49 6.76
C GLU A 99 12.38 -1.61 7.89
N TYR A 100 12.49 -2.64 8.72
CA TYR A 100 11.62 -2.81 9.89
C TYR A 100 11.76 -1.64 10.87
N LYS A 101 12.97 -1.18 11.15
CA LYS A 101 13.23 -0.02 12.03
C LYS A 101 12.67 1.27 11.43
N VAL A 102 12.91 1.52 10.15
CA VAL A 102 12.41 2.72 9.44
C VAL A 102 10.89 2.73 9.43
N ARG A 103 10.24 1.62 9.07
CA ARG A 103 8.77 1.49 9.11
C ARG A 103 8.22 1.65 10.53
N GLN A 104 8.89 1.08 11.53
CA GLN A 104 8.49 1.23 12.93
C GLN A 104 8.60 2.70 13.40
N LYS A 105 9.67 3.42 13.04
CA LYS A 105 9.84 4.86 13.33
C LYS A 105 8.75 5.68 12.66
N ALA A 106 8.53 5.47 11.36
CA ALA A 106 7.48 6.16 10.60
C ALA A 106 6.09 5.94 11.20
N GLY A 107 5.79 4.72 11.66
CA GLY A 107 4.50 4.41 12.31
C GLY A 107 4.32 5.13 13.65
N LEU A 108 5.39 5.24 14.46
CA LEU A 108 5.34 6.00 15.70
C LEU A 108 5.13 7.49 15.45
N GLU A 109 5.80 8.06 14.44
CA GLU A 109 5.61 9.46 14.05
C GLU A 109 4.19 9.73 13.54
N ALA A 110 3.63 8.86 12.70
CA ALA A 110 2.24 8.97 12.25
C ALA A 110 1.25 9.00 13.42
N ARG A 111 1.43 8.11 14.40
CA ARG A 111 0.60 8.09 15.62
C ARG A 111 0.78 9.36 16.46
N LYS A 112 2.00 9.88 16.58
CA LYS A 112 2.26 11.15 17.30
C LYS A 112 1.56 12.32 16.62
N ILE A 113 1.60 12.41 15.30
CA ILE A 113 0.92 13.47 14.53
C ILE A 113 -0.60 13.36 14.69
N VAL A 114 -1.18 12.16 14.53
CA VAL A 114 -2.62 11.93 14.75
C VAL A 114 -3.03 12.31 16.18
N ALA A 115 -2.22 11.97 17.18
CA ALA A 115 -2.45 12.35 18.57
C ALA A 115 -2.35 13.87 18.79
N SER A 116 -1.39 14.54 18.13
CA SER A 116 -1.22 16.00 18.15
C SER A 116 -2.45 16.70 17.56
N PHE A 117 -2.92 16.25 16.40
CA PHE A 117 -4.13 16.77 15.76
C PHE A 117 -5.35 16.58 16.65
N SER A 118 -5.47 15.41 17.29
CA SER A 118 -6.55 15.11 18.24
C SER A 118 -6.57 16.04 19.44
N LYS A 119 -5.42 16.57 19.86
CA LYS A 119 -5.31 17.55 20.95
C LYS A 119 -5.54 18.98 20.46
N ARG A 120 -4.98 19.34 19.31
CA ARG A 120 -4.98 20.72 18.77
C ARG A 120 -6.30 21.13 18.14
N PHE A 121 -6.99 20.20 17.47
CA PHE A 121 -8.12 20.53 16.61
C PHE A 121 -9.42 19.84 17.01
N PHE A 122 -9.53 19.33 18.24
CA PHE A 122 -10.67 18.51 18.69
C PHE A 122 -12.03 19.18 18.43
N SER A 123 -12.11 20.49 18.62
CA SER A 123 -13.33 21.30 18.50
C SER A 123 -13.40 22.14 17.23
N GLU A 124 -12.37 22.12 16.39
CA GLU A 124 -12.22 23.06 15.27
C GLU A 124 -11.89 22.35 13.95
N HIS A 125 -12.25 22.98 12.84
CA HIS A 125 -11.82 22.51 11.53
C HIS A 125 -10.31 22.63 11.41
N VAL A 126 -9.62 21.60 10.91
CA VAL A 126 -8.17 21.64 10.70
C VAL A 126 -7.85 22.67 9.61
N PRO A 127 -7.16 23.78 9.93
CA PRO A 127 -6.80 24.79 8.92
C PRO A 127 -5.70 24.24 7.99
N CYS A 128 -5.53 24.84 6.81
CA CYS A 128 -4.53 24.38 5.83
C CYS A 128 -3.10 24.40 6.38
N ASN A 129 -2.76 25.40 7.20
CA ASN A 129 -1.46 25.47 7.89
C ASN A 129 -1.34 24.50 9.08
N GLY A 130 -2.40 23.75 9.43
CA GLY A 130 -2.35 22.71 10.45
C GLY A 130 -1.54 21.50 10.02
N PHE A 131 -1.22 21.37 8.72
CA PHE A 131 -0.51 20.23 8.13
C PHE A 131 1.00 20.46 7.96
N SER A 132 1.57 21.57 8.40
CA SER A 132 3.02 21.83 8.25
C SER A 132 3.92 20.84 9.00
N ASP A 133 3.41 20.17 10.05
CA ASP A 133 4.10 19.06 10.73
C ASP A 133 4.31 17.84 9.79
N ILE A 134 3.50 17.73 8.74
CA ILE A 134 3.52 16.62 7.77
C ILE A 134 4.48 16.91 6.61
N GLU A 135 4.73 18.18 6.28
CA GLU A 135 5.67 18.58 5.23
C GLU A 135 7.12 18.20 5.56
N ASN A 136 7.43 18.02 6.86
CA ASN A 136 8.77 17.69 7.35
C ASN A 136 8.95 16.20 7.70
N LEU A 137 8.10 15.31 7.18
CA LEU A 137 8.19 13.88 7.47
C LEU A 137 9.47 13.26 6.92
N GLU A 138 10.24 12.62 7.80
CA GLU A 138 11.41 11.82 7.42
C GLU A 138 11.01 10.38 7.06
N GLY A 139 11.46 9.91 5.90
CA GLY A 139 11.37 8.52 5.47
C GLY A 139 10.35 8.25 4.37
N PRO A 140 10.19 6.98 3.96
CA PRO A 140 9.30 6.63 2.85
C PRO A 140 7.82 6.91 3.16
N GLU A 141 7.16 7.71 2.31
CA GLU A 141 5.73 8.06 2.44
C GLU A 141 4.82 6.83 2.55
N ILE A 142 5.17 5.75 1.85
CA ILE A 142 4.43 4.48 1.85
C ILE A 142 4.24 3.90 3.26
N PHE A 143 5.19 4.12 4.16
CA PHE A 143 5.14 3.63 5.54
C PHE A 143 4.22 4.46 6.41
N PHE A 144 4.19 5.77 6.14
CA PHE A 144 3.29 6.68 6.82
C PHE A 144 1.85 6.43 6.38
N GLU A 145 1.59 6.30 5.08
CA GLU A 145 0.27 5.93 4.55
C GLU A 145 -0.23 4.60 5.11
N ASP A 146 0.62 3.57 5.13
CA ASP A 146 0.27 2.26 5.69
C ASP A 146 -0.15 2.35 7.16
N GLU A 147 0.57 3.11 7.99
CA GLU A 147 0.18 3.31 9.38
C GLU A 147 -1.17 4.02 9.53
N LEU A 148 -1.43 5.05 8.71
CA LEU A 148 -2.71 5.75 8.74
C LEU A 148 -3.87 4.81 8.37
N VAL A 149 -3.67 3.95 7.37
CA VAL A 149 -4.64 2.91 6.99
C VAL A 149 -4.85 1.91 8.14
N CYS A 150 -3.78 1.48 8.83
CA CYS A 150 -3.91 0.66 10.03
C CYS A 150 -4.76 1.34 11.11
N ILE A 151 -4.57 2.64 11.35
CA ILE A 151 -5.38 3.42 12.32
C ILE A 151 -6.85 3.46 11.91
N LEU A 152 -7.14 3.66 10.62
CA LEU A 152 -8.52 3.65 10.09
C LEU A 152 -9.22 2.31 10.30
N ASN A 153 -8.47 1.22 10.17
CA ASN A 153 -8.96 -0.15 10.31
C ASN A 153 -8.98 -0.67 11.76
N MET A 154 -8.55 0.13 12.75
CA MET A 154 -8.60 -0.28 14.17
C MET A 154 -10.01 -0.68 14.60
N GLU A 155 -10.17 -1.79 15.30
CA GLU A 155 -11.48 -2.25 15.76
C GLU A 155 -12.01 -1.39 16.92
N GLY A 156 -13.34 -1.24 16.98
CA GLY A 156 -14.04 -0.58 18.08
C GLY A 156 -14.34 0.91 17.89
N ARG A 157 -15.39 1.36 18.59
CA ARG A 157 -15.89 2.75 18.57
C ARG A 157 -15.05 3.73 19.42
N LYS A 158 -14.04 3.25 20.15
CA LYS A 158 -13.25 4.06 21.10
C LYS A 158 -12.17 4.93 20.45
N ALA A 159 -11.92 4.77 19.14
CA ALA A 159 -10.86 5.50 18.42
C ALA A 159 -11.40 6.43 17.31
N LEU A 160 -12.67 6.86 17.37
CA LEU A 160 -13.29 7.66 16.31
C LEU A 160 -12.53 8.97 16.00
N THR A 161 -12.03 9.65 17.03
CA THR A 161 -11.21 10.86 16.88
C THR A 161 -9.92 10.55 16.11
N TRP A 162 -9.23 9.47 16.46
CA TRP A 162 -8.02 9.04 15.77
C TRP A 162 -8.30 8.66 14.32
N LYS A 163 -9.38 7.92 14.05
CA LYS A 163 -9.81 7.58 12.69
C LYS A 163 -10.14 8.82 11.87
N TYR A 164 -10.82 9.80 12.46
CA TYR A 164 -11.14 11.04 11.78
C TYR A 164 -9.88 11.79 11.34
N TYR A 165 -8.91 12.00 12.25
CA TYR A 165 -7.68 12.71 11.89
C TYR A 165 -6.76 11.88 10.99
N ALA A 166 -6.67 10.57 11.20
CA ALA A 166 -5.93 9.70 10.28
C ALA A 166 -6.50 9.79 8.86
N LYS A 167 -7.83 9.84 8.72
CA LYS A 167 -8.50 10.02 7.43
C LYS A 167 -8.13 11.37 6.81
N LYS A 168 -8.20 12.46 7.59
CA LYS A 168 -7.87 13.82 7.11
C LYS A 168 -6.40 13.95 6.69
N ILE A 169 -5.49 13.38 7.47
CA ILE A 169 -4.05 13.38 7.18
C ILE A 169 -3.76 12.56 5.91
N LEU A 170 -4.33 11.35 5.81
CA LEU A 170 -4.18 10.49 4.63
C LEU A 170 -4.73 11.16 3.37
N TYR A 171 -5.88 11.83 3.50
CA TYR A 171 -6.50 12.61 2.43
C TYR A 171 -5.57 13.72 1.95
N TYR A 172 -5.00 14.51 2.86
CA TYR A 172 -4.03 15.58 2.52
C TYR A 172 -2.79 15.04 1.81
N LEU A 173 -2.15 13.98 2.34
CA LEU A 173 -0.94 13.39 1.75
C LEU A 173 -1.14 12.96 0.30
N ARG A 174 -2.22 12.21 0.05
CA ARG A 174 -2.55 11.76 -1.29
C ARG A 174 -2.90 12.92 -2.22
N GLN A 175 -3.62 13.93 -1.74
CA GLN A 175 -3.89 15.13 -2.52
C GLN A 175 -2.63 15.87 -2.95
N GLN A 176 -1.65 16.03 -2.07
CA GLN A 176 -0.38 16.68 -2.43
C GLN A 176 0.33 15.91 -3.54
N LYS A 177 0.40 14.58 -3.41
CA LYS A 177 0.99 13.72 -4.44
C LYS A 177 0.27 13.84 -5.78
N ILE A 178 -1.06 13.75 -5.77
CA ILE A 178 -1.87 13.88 -6.99
C ILE A 178 -1.73 15.27 -7.60
N LEU A 179 -1.71 16.32 -6.78
CA LEU A 179 -1.53 17.70 -7.24
C LEU A 179 -0.17 17.90 -7.90
N ASN A 180 0.89 17.29 -7.36
CA ASN A 180 2.22 17.33 -8.00
C ASN A 180 2.22 16.60 -9.34
N ASN A 181 1.58 15.43 -9.41
CA ASN A 181 1.43 14.70 -10.68
C ASN A 181 0.61 15.50 -11.70
N LEU A 182 -0.50 16.12 -11.27
CA LEU A 182 -1.33 16.98 -12.12
C LEU A 182 -0.54 18.20 -12.61
N LYS A 183 0.25 18.84 -11.75
CA LYS A 183 1.14 19.95 -12.18
C LYS A 183 2.13 19.47 -13.23
N ALA A 184 2.78 18.33 -13.03
CA ALA A 184 3.72 17.76 -14.00
C ALA A 184 3.04 17.44 -15.33
N PHE A 185 1.84 16.88 -15.28
CA PHE A 185 0.99 16.60 -16.45
C PHE A 185 0.64 17.88 -17.20
N LEU A 186 0.22 18.95 -16.51
CA LEU A 186 -0.12 20.25 -17.12
C LEU A 186 1.09 20.99 -17.74
N GLN A 187 2.33 20.55 -17.49
CA GLN A 187 3.52 21.09 -18.15
C GLN A 187 3.87 20.35 -19.45
N GLN A 188 3.19 19.24 -19.76
CA GLN A 188 3.40 18.51 -21.01
C GLN A 188 2.75 19.27 -22.18
N PRO A 189 3.28 19.16 -23.41
CA PRO A 189 2.67 19.78 -24.58
C PRO A 189 1.26 19.23 -24.83
N ASP A 190 0.36 20.08 -25.34
CA ASP A 190 -1.04 19.74 -25.60
C ASP A 190 -1.15 18.61 -26.63
N ASP A 191 -1.35 17.38 -26.15
CA ASP A 191 -1.73 16.23 -26.97
C ASP A 191 -3.16 15.79 -26.61
N TYR A 192 -3.99 15.51 -27.62
CA TYR A 192 -5.44 15.34 -27.44
C TYR A 192 -5.82 14.08 -26.62
N GLU A 193 -4.95 13.08 -26.54
CA GLU A 193 -5.14 11.86 -25.73
C GLU A 193 -5.09 12.11 -24.21
N SER A 194 -4.71 13.33 -23.80
CA SER A 194 -4.45 13.69 -22.40
C SER A 194 -5.69 14.10 -21.59
N TYR A 195 -6.82 14.45 -22.21
CA TYR A 195 -7.97 14.99 -21.46
C TYR A 195 -8.59 14.01 -20.47
N LEU A 196 -8.66 12.73 -20.84
CA LEU A 196 -9.14 11.69 -19.93
C LEU A 196 -8.21 11.54 -18.73
N GLU A 197 -6.90 11.50 -18.96
CA GLU A 197 -5.90 11.45 -17.89
C GLU A 197 -6.03 12.67 -16.95
N GLY A 198 -6.18 13.87 -17.50
CA GLY A 198 -6.44 15.09 -16.73
C GLY A 198 -7.72 15.00 -15.89
N ALA A 199 -8.81 14.49 -16.45
CA ALA A 199 -10.06 14.26 -15.73
C ALA A 199 -9.89 13.24 -14.59
N VAL A 200 -9.11 12.18 -14.81
CA VAL A 200 -8.79 11.19 -13.77
C VAL A 200 -7.95 11.80 -12.64
N TYR A 201 -6.98 12.67 -12.94
CA TYR A 201 -6.23 13.37 -11.88
C TYR A 201 -7.13 14.28 -11.04
N ILE A 202 -8.06 15.02 -11.66
CA ILE A 202 -9.03 15.86 -10.93
C ILE A 202 -9.91 14.98 -10.04
N ASP A 203 -10.36 13.85 -10.57
CA ASP A 203 -11.20 12.90 -9.86
C ASP A 203 -10.49 12.29 -8.64
N GLN A 204 -9.25 11.82 -8.84
CA GLN A 204 -8.36 11.36 -7.77
C GLN A 204 -8.12 12.46 -6.74
N TYR A 205 -7.89 13.71 -7.16
CA TYR A 205 -7.64 14.83 -6.25
C TYR A 205 -8.85 15.13 -5.37
N CYS A 206 -10.07 15.08 -5.92
CA CYS A 206 -11.29 15.26 -5.14
C CYS A 206 -11.64 14.02 -4.29
N ASN A 207 -11.24 12.83 -4.74
CA ASN A 207 -11.56 11.54 -4.12
C ASN A 207 -10.30 10.70 -3.83
N PRO A 208 -9.31 11.20 -3.07
CA PRO A 208 -7.98 10.58 -2.92
C PRO A 208 -7.99 9.25 -2.14
N LEU A 209 -9.10 8.95 -1.46
CA LEU A 209 -9.27 7.70 -0.74
C LEU A 209 -10.02 6.64 -1.58
N SER A 210 -10.58 7.03 -2.72
CA SER A 210 -11.21 6.12 -3.66
C SER A 210 -10.15 5.42 -4.51
N ASP A 211 -10.41 4.16 -4.86
CA ASP A 211 -9.57 3.40 -5.77
C ASP A 211 -9.93 3.76 -7.21
N ILE A 212 -9.25 4.78 -7.75
CA ILE A 212 -9.50 5.31 -9.09
C ILE A 212 -8.24 5.09 -9.93
N SER A 213 -8.37 4.27 -10.97
CA SER A 213 -7.30 3.90 -11.88
C SER A 213 -7.62 4.37 -13.29
N LEU A 214 -6.68 5.07 -13.92
CA LEU A 214 -6.80 5.46 -15.33
C LEU A 214 -7.00 4.22 -16.22
N LYS A 215 -6.32 3.11 -15.91
CA LYS A 215 -6.43 1.86 -16.68
C LYS A 215 -7.85 1.28 -16.63
N ASP A 216 -8.49 1.34 -15.47
CA ASP A 216 -9.84 0.78 -15.30
C ASP A 216 -10.90 1.66 -15.95
N ILE A 217 -10.69 2.99 -15.95
CA ILE A 217 -11.53 3.94 -16.67
C ILE A 217 -11.35 3.79 -18.18
N GLN A 218 -10.11 3.67 -18.66
CA GLN A 218 -9.81 3.43 -20.07
C GLN A 218 -10.45 2.12 -20.54
N ALA A 219 -10.32 1.03 -19.80
CA ALA A 219 -10.93 -0.25 -20.15
C ALA A 219 -12.47 -0.17 -20.24
N GLN A 220 -13.12 0.63 -19.40
CA GLN A 220 -14.55 0.89 -19.50
C GLN A 220 -14.89 1.68 -20.77
N ILE A 221 -14.10 2.70 -21.13
CA ILE A 221 -14.29 3.46 -22.37
C ILE A 221 -14.04 2.57 -23.59
N ASP A 222 -13.01 1.75 -23.59
CA ASP A 222 -12.72 0.79 -24.66
C ASP A 222 -13.89 -0.18 -24.87
N SER A 223 -14.53 -0.64 -23.79
CA SER A 223 -15.74 -1.47 -23.89
C SER A 223 -16.92 -0.75 -24.54
N ILE A 224 -17.04 0.58 -24.34
CA ILE A 224 -18.04 1.42 -25.02
C ILE A 224 -17.67 1.56 -26.50
N VAL A 225 -16.40 1.81 -26.81
CA VAL A 225 -15.90 1.88 -28.19
C VAL A 225 -16.19 0.58 -28.95
N GLU A 226 -15.97 -0.58 -28.33
CA GLU A 226 -16.32 -1.87 -28.93
C GLU A 226 -17.81 -1.99 -29.28
N LEU A 227 -18.69 -1.51 -28.41
CA LEU A 227 -20.14 -1.46 -28.65
C LEU A 227 -20.49 -0.50 -29.79
N VAL A 228 -19.84 0.67 -29.85
CA VAL A 228 -20.01 1.64 -30.95
C VAL A 228 -19.57 1.02 -32.27
N CYS A 229 -18.40 0.40 -32.32
CA CYS A 229 -17.91 -0.30 -33.52
C CYS A 229 -18.86 -1.41 -33.95
N LYS A 230 -19.42 -2.18 -33.01
CA LYS A 230 -20.42 -3.22 -33.31
C LYS A 230 -21.69 -2.63 -33.92
N THR A 231 -22.19 -1.52 -33.37
CA THR A 231 -23.37 -0.82 -33.88
C THR A 231 -23.09 -0.23 -35.27
N LEU A 232 -21.93 0.39 -35.46
CA LEU A 232 -21.49 0.97 -36.72
C LEU A 232 -21.34 -0.09 -37.82
N ARG A 233 -20.84 -1.30 -37.52
CA ARG A 233 -20.82 -2.42 -38.49
C ARG A 233 -22.21 -2.80 -39.00
N GLY A 234 -23.24 -2.65 -38.17
CA GLY A 234 -24.63 -2.87 -38.56
C GLY A 234 -25.16 -1.80 -39.52
N ILE A 235 -24.69 -0.56 -39.38
CA ILE A 235 -25.04 0.57 -40.25
C ILE A 235 -24.24 0.51 -41.56
N ASN A 236 -22.93 0.37 -41.45
CA ASN A 236 -21.98 0.33 -42.56
C ASN A 236 -20.80 -0.59 -42.23
N SER A 237 -20.84 -1.81 -42.77
CA SER A 237 -19.82 -2.85 -42.52
C SER A 237 -18.42 -2.51 -43.07
N ARG A 238 -18.32 -1.58 -44.02
CA ARG A 238 -17.05 -1.15 -44.65
C ARG A 238 -16.64 0.26 -44.22
N HIS A 239 -17.19 0.76 -43.10
CA HIS A 239 -16.90 2.10 -42.63
C HIS A 239 -15.40 2.27 -42.30
N PRO A 240 -14.73 3.36 -42.77
CA PRO A 240 -13.31 3.58 -42.52
C PRO A 240 -12.94 3.57 -41.03
N SER A 241 -13.83 4.05 -40.15
CA SER A 241 -13.60 4.05 -38.69
C SER A 241 -13.36 2.68 -38.08
N LEU A 242 -13.81 1.61 -38.72
CA LEU A 242 -13.65 0.25 -38.21
C LEU A 242 -12.24 -0.30 -38.42
N ALA A 243 -11.47 0.32 -39.31
CA ALA A 243 -10.10 -0.06 -39.62
C ALA A 243 -9.06 0.69 -38.77
N PHE A 244 -9.44 1.76 -38.06
CA PHE A 244 -8.52 2.50 -37.19
C PHE A 244 -8.07 1.66 -36.01
N LYS A 245 -6.79 1.77 -35.69
CA LYS A 245 -6.27 1.35 -34.39
C LYS A 245 -6.33 2.52 -33.40
N ALA A 246 -6.41 2.20 -32.11
CA ALA A 246 -6.28 3.19 -31.05
C ALA A 246 -4.99 4.01 -31.26
N GLY A 247 -5.11 5.34 -31.32
CA GLY A 247 -4.01 6.28 -31.55
C GLY A 247 -3.78 6.71 -33.01
N GLU A 248 -4.50 6.16 -34.00
CA GLU A 248 -4.42 6.62 -35.39
C GLU A 248 -5.44 7.74 -35.65
N SER A 249 -4.97 8.99 -35.63
CA SER A 249 -5.81 10.15 -35.99
C SER A 249 -5.86 10.30 -37.52
N SER A 250 -7.01 9.99 -38.12
CA SER A 250 -7.32 10.41 -39.49
C SER A 250 -8.72 11.01 -39.51
N MET A 251 -8.80 12.24 -40.00
CA MET A 251 -10.07 12.93 -40.15
C MET A 251 -10.86 12.32 -41.30
N ILE A 252 -12.01 11.74 -40.99
CA ILE A 252 -13.00 11.37 -42.01
C ILE A 252 -13.58 12.66 -42.57
N MET A 253 -13.28 12.99 -43.84
CA MET A 253 -13.71 14.25 -44.43
C MET A 253 -15.18 14.25 -44.88
N GLU A 254 -15.78 13.07 -45.09
CA GLU A 254 -17.15 12.93 -45.55
C GLU A 254 -18.14 13.09 -44.38
N ILE A 255 -19.01 14.10 -44.48
CA ILE A 255 -20.02 14.43 -43.46
C ILE A 255 -20.97 13.26 -43.21
N GLU A 256 -21.32 12.52 -44.25
CA GLU A 256 -22.22 11.36 -44.17
C GLU A 256 -21.61 10.24 -43.32
N LEU A 257 -20.31 9.99 -43.46
CA LEU A 257 -19.57 9.01 -42.65
C LEU A 257 -19.41 9.50 -41.20
N GLN A 258 -19.12 10.79 -40.98
CA GLN A 258 -19.10 11.36 -39.63
C GLN A 258 -20.46 11.22 -38.93
N SER A 259 -21.57 11.47 -39.64
CA SER A 259 -22.92 11.30 -39.11
C SER A 259 -23.20 9.86 -38.70
N GLN A 260 -22.78 8.87 -39.49
CA GLN A 260 -22.97 7.45 -39.15
C GLN A 260 -22.24 7.06 -37.85
N VAL A 261 -21.04 7.60 -37.62
CA VAL A 261 -20.31 7.40 -36.36
C VAL A 261 -21.05 8.06 -35.21
N LEU A 262 -21.50 9.31 -35.38
CA LEU A 262 -22.23 10.03 -34.33
C LEU A 262 -23.56 9.35 -33.99
N ASP A 263 -24.29 8.84 -34.98
CA ASP A 263 -25.53 8.09 -34.80
C ASP A 263 -25.28 6.78 -34.03
N ALA A 264 -24.20 6.05 -34.36
CA ALA A 264 -23.80 4.87 -33.62
C ALA A 264 -23.42 5.21 -32.16
N MET A 265 -22.65 6.28 -31.94
CA MET A 265 -22.29 6.76 -30.60
C MET A 265 -23.52 7.15 -29.78
N ASN A 266 -24.41 7.96 -30.33
CA ASN A 266 -25.63 8.40 -29.67
C ASN A 266 -26.52 7.20 -29.32
N HIS A 267 -26.67 6.24 -30.24
CA HIS A 267 -27.43 5.04 -29.98
C HIS A 267 -26.81 4.20 -28.84
N VAL A 268 -25.49 3.99 -28.84
CA VAL A 268 -24.84 3.23 -27.77
C VAL A 268 -24.92 3.96 -26.43
N LEU A 269 -24.52 5.24 -26.37
CA LEU A 269 -24.48 6.00 -25.12
C LEU A 269 -25.88 6.22 -24.54
N TYR A 270 -26.81 6.73 -25.34
CA TYR A 270 -28.11 7.20 -24.84
C TYR A 270 -29.22 6.14 -24.93
N ASP A 271 -29.22 5.29 -25.97
CA ASP A 271 -30.27 4.28 -26.11
C ASP A 271 -29.89 2.94 -25.48
N GLN A 272 -28.68 2.43 -25.67
CA GLN A 272 -28.27 1.13 -25.13
C GLN A 272 -27.82 1.23 -23.68
N LEU A 273 -26.85 2.12 -23.42
CA LEU A 273 -26.26 2.30 -22.09
C LEU A 273 -27.08 3.22 -21.20
N LYS A 274 -28.01 4.00 -21.75
CA LYS A 274 -28.91 4.89 -21.00
C LYS A 274 -28.18 5.98 -20.21
N PHE A 275 -27.05 6.46 -20.73
CA PHE A 275 -26.44 7.67 -20.21
C PHE A 275 -27.44 8.83 -20.28
N LYS A 276 -27.42 9.72 -19.28
CA LYS A 276 -28.30 10.89 -19.28
C LYS A 276 -27.73 12.03 -18.46
N GLY A 277 -28.12 13.25 -18.82
CA GLY A 277 -27.82 14.42 -18.00
C GLY A 277 -28.57 14.40 -16.67
N ASN A 278 -27.89 14.72 -15.57
CA ASN A 278 -28.53 14.85 -14.27
C ASN A 278 -29.22 16.23 -14.15
N ARG A 279 -30.48 16.32 -14.60
CA ARG A 279 -31.25 17.57 -14.57
C ARG A 279 -31.80 17.94 -13.19
N MET A 280 -32.03 16.93 -12.34
CA MET A 280 -32.62 17.13 -11.01
C MET A 280 -31.60 17.64 -9.99
N ASP A 281 -30.35 17.22 -10.14
CA ASP A 281 -29.27 17.57 -9.22
C ASP A 281 -28.00 17.89 -10.03
N TYR A 282 -28.09 18.94 -10.83
CA TYR A 282 -27.07 19.33 -11.81
C TYR A 282 -25.70 19.63 -11.16
N TYR A 283 -25.71 20.32 -10.02
CA TYR A 283 -24.51 20.73 -9.29
C TYR A 283 -23.93 19.65 -8.38
N ASN A 284 -24.45 18.44 -8.43
CA ASN A 284 -23.84 17.33 -7.72
C ASN A 284 -22.41 17.09 -8.23
N ALA A 285 -21.43 17.17 -7.33
CA ALA A 285 -20.02 16.95 -7.66
C ALA A 285 -19.76 15.58 -8.30
N LEU A 286 -20.56 14.55 -7.96
CA LEU A 286 -20.47 13.22 -8.56
C LEU A 286 -20.78 13.22 -10.06
N ASN A 287 -21.39 14.27 -10.61
CA ASN A 287 -21.62 14.40 -12.04
C ASN A 287 -20.37 14.87 -12.80
N LEU A 288 -19.31 15.30 -12.11
CA LEU A 288 -18.03 15.74 -12.69
C LEU A 288 -16.99 14.63 -12.74
N TYR A 289 -17.11 13.66 -11.83
CA TYR A 289 -16.12 12.61 -11.62
C TYR A 289 -16.30 11.47 -12.59
N MET A 290 -15.31 11.23 -13.45
CA MET A 290 -15.42 10.28 -14.55
C MET A 290 -15.74 8.86 -14.06
N HIS A 291 -15.14 8.42 -12.94
CA HIS A 291 -15.44 7.11 -12.37
C HIS A 291 -16.93 6.99 -11.95
N GLN A 292 -17.51 8.08 -11.43
CA GLN A 292 -18.93 8.11 -11.04
C GLN A 292 -19.85 8.24 -12.23
N VAL A 293 -19.47 9.01 -13.25
CA VAL A 293 -20.26 9.18 -14.47
C VAL A 293 -20.40 7.82 -15.19
N LEU A 294 -19.32 7.04 -15.29
CA LEU A 294 -19.35 5.70 -15.88
C LEU A 294 -20.24 4.73 -15.08
N ILE A 295 -20.12 4.72 -13.74
CA ILE A 295 -20.90 3.82 -12.87
C ILE A 295 -22.39 4.19 -12.88
N ARG A 296 -22.69 5.46 -12.66
CA ARG A 296 -24.08 5.96 -12.49
C ARG A 296 -24.77 6.20 -13.83
N ARG A 297 -24.00 6.29 -14.91
CA ARG A 297 -24.43 6.69 -16.26
C ARG A 297 -25.14 8.05 -16.25
N THR A 298 -24.69 8.94 -15.36
CA THR A 298 -25.25 10.28 -15.20
C THR A 298 -24.14 11.30 -15.01
N GLY A 299 -24.16 12.37 -15.81
CA GLY A 299 -23.17 13.44 -15.74
C GLY A 299 -23.73 14.81 -16.13
N ILE A 300 -22.85 15.79 -16.26
CA ILE A 300 -23.14 17.09 -16.89
C ILE A 300 -22.57 17.14 -18.32
N PRO A 301 -22.90 18.15 -19.15
CA PRO A 301 -22.41 18.20 -20.53
C PRO A 301 -20.89 18.04 -20.65
N ILE A 302 -20.11 18.74 -19.82
CA ILE A 302 -18.64 18.71 -19.87
C ILE A 302 -18.08 17.30 -19.63
N SER A 303 -18.55 16.60 -18.60
CA SER A 303 -18.08 15.23 -18.31
C SER A 303 -18.55 14.22 -19.34
N MET A 304 -19.75 14.42 -19.90
CA MET A 304 -20.32 13.55 -20.93
C MET A 304 -19.62 13.76 -22.28
N SER A 305 -19.07 14.94 -22.55
CA SER A 305 -18.27 15.19 -23.76
C SER A 305 -16.89 14.55 -23.75
N LEU A 306 -16.45 14.00 -22.61
CA LEU A 306 -15.22 13.19 -22.52
C LEU A 306 -15.44 11.73 -22.97
N LEU A 307 -16.70 11.29 -23.11
CA LEU A 307 -17.11 9.97 -23.62
C LEU A 307 -17.35 10.02 -25.13
#